data_AF-A0A9P7XQN3-F1
#
_entry.id   AF-A0A9P7XQN3-F1
#
_cell.length_a   1.000
_cell.length_b   1.000
_cell.length_c   1.000
_cell.angle_alpha   90.00
_cell.angle_beta   90.00
_cell.angle_gamma   90.00
#
_symmetry.space_group_name_H-M   'P 1'
#
loop_
_entity.id
_entity.type
_entity.pdbx_description
1 polymer ?
#
loop_
_entity_poly.entity_id
_entity_poly.type
_entity_poly.pdbx_seq_one_letter_code
_entity_poly.pdbx_strand_id
1 'polypeptide(L)'
;MVDCAEAESHAIETVFPEIRIYYCDFHVGQLWEKQLVKFSEERKKQMRPLLNEVRRARSPELQQTLWTRFKELYSAASSVISYIQKNWFNKEGRLEKWAFFTEREFRFAYLKTKRSFQPIPWRKGDEERKQKADKVSFDEAQRMIEYNSGQPCNDGRLRISIQSFDPDTPDTYYILVVVARSGQLLSCSCLDFTKRKPLPCKHLFLAERVFHDLWLSRFLRPSASADIIKDRTDDLNDGPNDNANNDTNDNINNDNIHINNDAGIFEQNSFRDQLAVLNPQVYAQLEYERARREEEVRHRRKEQRKRGFEDTEEELRNNGRMIGELMNKKSKTCSLEDLQAAVASSNTLILALFSHLESVPDLFVSPA
;
A
#
# COMPACT_ATOMS: atom_id res chain seq x y z
N MET A 1 12.63 -6.63 8.05
CA MET A 1 11.91 -7.87 8.37
C MET A 1 12.84 -9.01 8.09
N VAL A 2 12.83 -10.03 8.94
CA VAL A 2 13.68 -11.22 8.82
C VAL A 2 12.87 -12.48 9.01
N ASP A 3 13.49 -13.62 8.74
CA ASP A 3 12.93 -14.91 9.06
C ASP A 3 12.84 -15.09 10.57
N CYS A 4 12.06 -16.07 11.00
CA CYS A 4 11.89 -16.37 12.42
C CYS A 4 13.11 -17.14 12.98
N ALA A 5 14.32 -16.79 12.53
CA ALA A 5 15.59 -17.40 12.89
C ALA A 5 16.26 -16.59 14.01
N GLU A 6 16.51 -17.24 15.14
CA GLU A 6 17.10 -16.59 16.31
C GLU A 6 18.55 -16.16 16.06
N ALA A 7 19.32 -16.99 15.34
CA ALA A 7 20.70 -16.68 14.98
C ALA A 7 20.80 -15.43 14.09
N GLU A 8 19.92 -15.31 13.09
CA GLU A 8 19.86 -14.13 12.21
C GLU A 8 19.47 -12.88 12.99
N SER A 9 18.43 -12.99 13.84
CA SER A 9 17.99 -11.88 14.69
C SER A 9 19.11 -11.41 15.62
N HIS A 10 19.80 -12.34 16.28
CA HIS A 10 20.89 -12.05 17.19
C HIS A 10 22.09 -11.42 16.47
N ALA A 11 22.45 -11.91 15.29
CA ALA A 11 23.53 -11.34 14.48
C ALA A 11 23.22 -9.89 14.10
N ILE A 12 22.00 -9.60 13.66
CA ILE A 12 21.59 -8.23 13.30
C ILE A 12 21.58 -7.32 14.54
N GLU A 13 21.04 -7.77 15.67
CA GLU A 13 21.05 -7.01 16.94
C GLU A 13 22.48 -6.70 17.41
N THR A 14 23.42 -7.63 17.17
CA THR A 14 24.82 -7.45 17.56
C THR A 14 25.53 -6.43 16.67
N VAL A 15 25.28 -6.46 15.36
CA VAL A 15 25.95 -5.58 14.38
C VAL A 15 25.27 -4.21 14.30
N PHE A 16 23.96 -4.16 14.48
CA PHE A 16 23.11 -2.97 14.32
C PHE A 16 22.15 -2.81 15.53
N PRO A 17 22.66 -2.48 16.72
CA PRO A 17 21.88 -2.44 17.95
C PRO A 17 20.74 -1.40 17.93
N GLU A 18 20.80 -0.40 17.05
CA GLU A 18 19.77 0.60 16.85
C GLU A 18 18.60 0.14 15.96
N ILE A 19 18.76 -0.96 15.22
CA ILE A 19 17.75 -1.45 14.29
C ILE A 19 16.71 -2.29 15.04
N ARG A 20 15.45 -1.91 14.90
CA ARG A 20 14.32 -2.74 15.32
C ARG A 20 14.10 -3.89 14.32
N ILE A 21 14.21 -5.11 14.82
CA ILE A 21 13.96 -6.32 14.05
C ILE A 21 12.48 -6.69 14.14
N TYR A 22 11.90 -7.04 13.00
CA TYR A 22 10.55 -7.57 12.92
C TYR A 22 10.53 -8.89 12.17
N TYR A 23 9.68 -9.83 12.60
CA TYR A 23 9.47 -11.08 11.91
C TYR A 23 8.54 -10.90 10.70
N CYS A 24 8.90 -11.54 9.60
CA CYS A 24 8.09 -11.56 8.40
C CYS A 24 6.78 -12.30 8.64
N ASP A 25 5.63 -11.63 8.42
CA ASP A 25 4.29 -12.22 8.56
C ASP A 25 4.19 -13.57 7.85
N PHE A 26 4.69 -13.64 6.61
CA PHE A 26 4.67 -14.86 5.79
C PHE A 26 5.35 -16.05 6.48
N HIS A 27 6.56 -15.86 7.03
CA HIS A 27 7.30 -16.92 7.71
C HIS A 27 6.64 -17.36 9.02
N VAL A 28 6.06 -16.42 9.77
CA VAL A 28 5.22 -16.76 10.94
C VAL A 28 4.03 -17.62 10.51
N GLY A 29 3.35 -17.23 9.43
CA GLY A 29 2.22 -17.97 8.87
C GLY A 29 2.58 -19.40 8.44
N GLN A 30 3.71 -19.57 7.75
CA GLN A 30 4.21 -20.90 7.38
C GLN A 30 4.53 -21.78 8.60
N LEU A 31 5.11 -21.21 9.65
CA LEU A 31 5.39 -21.94 10.89
C LEU A 31 4.11 -22.40 11.59
N TRP A 32 3.05 -21.60 11.54
CA TRP A 32 1.74 -21.96 12.08
C TRP A 32 1.04 -23.03 11.23
N GLU A 33 1.08 -22.90 9.89
CA GLU A 33 0.53 -23.90 8.96
C GLU A 33 1.19 -25.28 9.14
N LYS A 34 2.49 -25.34 9.44
CA LYS A 34 3.17 -26.61 9.78
C LYS A 34 2.54 -27.32 10.98
N GLN A 35 1.94 -26.58 11.92
CA GLN A 35 1.22 -27.19 13.05
C GLN A 35 -0.16 -27.73 12.65
N LEU A 36 -0.73 -27.22 11.56
CA LEU A 36 -2.04 -27.64 11.07
C LEU A 36 -2.00 -28.97 10.31
N VAL A 37 -0.82 -29.51 9.97
CA VAL A 37 -0.66 -30.77 9.21
C VAL A 37 -1.40 -31.95 9.86
N LYS A 38 -1.62 -31.93 11.18
CA LYS A 38 -2.30 -32.99 11.95
C LYS A 38 -3.83 -32.99 11.82
N PHE A 39 -4.42 -32.02 11.14
CA PHE A 39 -5.88 -31.87 11.01
C PHE A 39 -6.35 -32.16 9.58
N SER A 40 -7.63 -32.50 9.40
CA SER A 40 -8.24 -32.62 8.08
C SER A 40 -8.31 -31.26 7.37
N GLU A 41 -8.33 -31.24 6.03
CA GLU A 41 -8.38 -30.00 5.26
C GLU A 41 -9.60 -29.14 5.58
N GLU A 42 -10.76 -29.76 5.84
CA GLU A 42 -11.98 -29.06 6.24
C GLU A 42 -11.76 -28.27 7.53
N ARG A 43 -11.10 -28.91 8.51
CA ARG A 43 -10.80 -28.27 9.79
C ARG A 43 -9.74 -27.19 9.65
N LYS A 44 -8.72 -27.39 8.80
CA LYS A 44 -7.75 -26.33 8.46
C LYS A 44 -8.46 -25.12 7.86
N LYS A 45 -9.38 -25.34 6.90
CA LYS A 45 -10.17 -24.29 6.24
C LYS A 45 -11.00 -23.47 7.25
N GLN A 46 -11.51 -24.10 8.29
CA GLN A 46 -12.22 -23.41 9.37
C GLN A 46 -11.28 -22.58 10.27
N MET A 47 -10.11 -23.11 10.62
CA MET A 47 -9.17 -22.46 11.56
C MET A 47 -8.37 -21.31 10.93
N ARG A 48 -8.02 -21.43 9.64
CA ARG A 48 -7.15 -20.50 8.91
C ARG A 48 -7.58 -19.03 8.99
N PRO A 49 -8.86 -18.66 8.75
CA PRO A 49 -9.28 -17.26 8.82
C PRO A 49 -8.96 -16.63 10.17
N LEU A 50 -9.34 -17.28 11.27
CA LEU A 50 -9.12 -16.73 12.61
C LEU A 50 -7.64 -16.73 13.01
N LEU A 51 -6.85 -17.73 12.61
CA LEU A 51 -5.39 -17.68 12.80
C LEU A 51 -4.75 -16.52 12.03
N ASN A 52 -5.20 -16.28 10.79
CA ASN A 52 -4.72 -15.14 10.02
C ASN A 52 -5.11 -13.80 10.66
N GLU A 53 -6.30 -13.71 11.24
CA GLU A 53 -6.72 -12.53 12.02
C GLU A 53 -5.86 -12.33 13.27
N VAL A 54 -5.63 -13.37 14.08
CA VAL A 54 -4.73 -13.31 15.25
C VAL A 54 -3.34 -12.84 14.81
N ARG A 55 -2.85 -13.36 13.69
CA ARG A 55 -1.51 -13.05 13.19
C ARG A 55 -1.35 -11.64 12.66
N ARG A 56 -2.41 -11.10 12.08
CA ARG A 56 -2.45 -9.75 11.52
C ARG A 56 -3.09 -8.73 12.45
N ALA A 57 -3.36 -9.11 13.70
CA ALA A 57 -3.84 -8.22 14.72
C ALA A 57 -2.82 -7.08 14.92
N ARG A 58 -3.32 -5.84 14.90
CA ARG A 58 -2.47 -4.63 14.89
C ARG A 58 -2.34 -3.97 16.26
N SER A 59 -2.93 -4.57 17.29
CA SER A 59 -2.79 -4.18 18.70
C SER A 59 -2.67 -5.42 19.58
N PRO A 60 -1.97 -5.34 20.73
CA PRO A 60 -1.89 -6.48 21.65
C PRO A 60 -3.26 -6.88 22.18
N GLU A 61 -4.17 -5.92 22.41
CA GLU A 61 -5.51 -6.16 22.95
C GLU A 61 -6.39 -6.91 21.95
N LEU A 62 -6.38 -6.47 20.67
CA LEU A 62 -7.11 -7.15 19.61
C LEU A 62 -6.53 -8.56 19.40
N GLN A 63 -5.22 -8.69 19.41
CA GLN A 63 -4.55 -9.98 19.26
C GLN A 63 -4.94 -10.95 20.38
N GLN A 64 -4.92 -10.48 21.63
CA GLN A 64 -5.30 -11.28 22.79
C GLN A 64 -6.79 -11.66 22.75
N THR A 65 -7.66 -10.76 22.29
CA THR A 65 -9.10 -11.01 22.11
C THR A 65 -9.34 -12.09 21.06
N LEU A 66 -8.75 -11.94 19.87
CA LEU A 66 -8.84 -12.92 18.78
C LEU A 66 -8.24 -14.27 19.19
N TRP A 67 -7.13 -14.24 19.95
CA TRP A 67 -6.49 -15.45 20.44
C TRP A 67 -7.33 -16.19 21.47
N THR A 68 -7.97 -15.46 22.38
CA THR A 68 -8.92 -16.03 23.35
C THR A 68 -10.08 -16.70 22.62
N ARG A 69 -10.68 -16.00 21.66
CA ARG A 69 -11.73 -16.54 20.79
C ARG A 69 -11.28 -17.81 20.04
N PHE A 70 -10.05 -17.82 19.52
CA PHE A 70 -9.50 -18.99 18.83
C PHE A 70 -9.40 -20.21 19.76
N LYS A 71 -8.90 -20.02 20.99
CA LYS A 71 -8.79 -21.09 21.99
C LYS A 71 -10.16 -21.66 22.38
N GLU A 72 -11.18 -20.81 22.48
CA GLU A 72 -12.55 -21.24 22.81
C GLU A 72 -13.15 -22.07 21.67
N LEU A 73 -13.11 -21.56 20.43
CA LEU A 73 -13.71 -22.23 19.26
C LEU A 73 -12.99 -23.52 18.87
N TYR A 74 -11.67 -23.58 19.07
CA TYR A 74 -10.83 -24.69 18.64
C TYR A 74 -10.08 -25.35 19.80
N SER A 75 -10.71 -25.45 20.97
CA SER A 75 -10.13 -26.05 22.18
C SER A 75 -9.54 -27.45 21.97
N ALA A 76 -10.14 -28.25 21.09
CA ALA A 76 -9.63 -29.57 20.71
C ALA A 76 -8.34 -29.54 19.86
N ALA A 77 -7.91 -28.38 19.35
CA ALA A 77 -6.64 -28.20 18.63
C ALA A 77 -5.47 -27.88 19.60
N SER A 78 -5.40 -28.61 20.72
CA SER A 78 -4.48 -28.34 21.84
C SER A 78 -3.01 -28.27 21.43
N SER A 79 -2.59 -29.05 20.43
CA SER A 79 -1.21 -29.04 19.92
C SER A 79 -0.83 -27.72 19.25
N VAL A 80 -1.72 -27.17 18.42
CA VAL A 80 -1.54 -25.86 17.75
C VAL A 80 -1.56 -24.76 18.79
N ILE A 81 -2.54 -24.80 19.70
CA ILE A 81 -2.66 -23.83 20.80
C ILE A 81 -1.39 -23.80 21.65
N SER A 82 -0.91 -24.96 22.07
CA SER A 82 0.29 -25.08 22.89
C SER A 82 1.53 -24.57 22.17
N TYR A 83 1.69 -24.89 20.87
CA TYR A 83 2.80 -24.39 20.08
C TYR A 83 2.76 -22.86 19.97
N ILE A 84 1.62 -22.28 19.58
CA ILE A 84 1.50 -20.84 19.37
C ILE A 84 1.70 -20.09 20.69
N GLN A 85 1.02 -20.52 21.75
CA GLN A 85 1.14 -19.92 23.08
C GLN A 85 2.59 -19.95 23.57
N LYS A 86 3.26 -21.11 23.50
CA LYS A 86 4.64 -21.27 23.99
C LYS A 86 5.66 -20.46 23.19
N ASN A 87 5.53 -20.44 21.85
CA ASN A 87 6.58 -19.89 20.98
C ASN A 87 6.36 -18.43 20.58
N TRP A 88 5.17 -17.86 20.79
CA TRP A 88 4.83 -16.52 20.31
C TRP A 88 4.26 -15.63 21.41
N PHE A 89 3.32 -16.13 22.23
CA PHE A 89 2.69 -15.31 23.28
C PHE A 89 3.50 -15.29 24.58
N ASN A 90 4.09 -16.41 24.98
CA ASN A 90 4.78 -16.52 26.26
C ASN A 90 6.29 -16.23 26.16
N LYS A 91 6.82 -16.06 24.96
CA LYS A 91 8.24 -15.80 24.75
C LYS A 91 8.46 -14.29 24.67
N GLU A 92 9.12 -13.76 25.69
CA GLU A 92 9.42 -12.33 25.85
C GLU A 92 10.08 -11.75 24.58
N GLY A 93 9.64 -10.57 24.16
CA GLY A 93 10.16 -9.87 22.98
C GLY A 93 9.65 -10.38 21.64
N ARG A 94 9.12 -11.60 21.54
CA ARG A 94 8.65 -12.15 20.26
C ARG A 94 7.33 -11.54 19.82
N LEU A 95 6.43 -11.29 20.77
CA LEU A 95 5.16 -10.64 20.48
C LEU A 95 5.43 -9.26 19.89
N GLU A 96 6.37 -8.50 20.44
CA GLU A 96 6.74 -7.18 19.98
C GLU A 96 7.38 -7.21 18.59
N LYS A 97 8.28 -8.18 18.35
CA LYS A 97 8.95 -8.40 17.05
C LYS A 97 7.97 -8.85 15.96
N TRP A 98 6.87 -9.49 16.32
CA TRP A 98 5.87 -10.00 15.38
C TRP A 98 4.68 -9.07 15.17
N ALA A 99 4.08 -8.57 16.26
CA ALA A 99 2.73 -8.01 16.26
C ALA A 99 2.65 -6.54 15.81
N PHE A 100 3.77 -5.87 15.55
CA PHE A 100 3.75 -4.41 15.35
C PHE A 100 4.33 -3.89 14.06
N PHE A 101 4.81 -4.76 13.16
CA PHE A 101 5.14 -4.30 11.82
C PHE A 101 3.87 -4.17 10.98
N THR A 102 3.13 -3.10 11.21
CA THR A 102 1.93 -2.81 10.42
C THR A 102 2.33 -2.68 8.96
N GLU A 103 1.52 -3.22 8.05
CA GLU A 103 1.69 -3.07 6.60
C GLU A 103 1.94 -1.60 6.20
N ARG A 104 1.41 -0.68 7.00
CA ARG A 104 1.67 0.76 6.95
C ARG A 104 3.16 1.10 7.09
N GLU A 105 3.85 0.60 8.12
CA GLU A 105 5.28 0.83 8.32
C GLU A 105 6.12 0.18 7.22
N PHE A 106 5.77 -1.03 6.79
CA PHE A 106 6.44 -1.66 5.64
C PHE A 106 6.28 -0.82 4.39
N ARG A 107 5.06 -0.39 4.08
CA ARG A 107 4.74 0.39 2.89
C ARG A 107 5.40 1.75 2.94
N PHE A 108 5.45 2.41 4.10
CA PHE A 108 6.20 3.64 4.28
C PHE A 108 7.71 3.42 4.08
N ALA A 109 8.29 2.40 4.70
CA ALA A 109 9.70 2.06 4.53
C ALA A 109 10.03 1.69 3.08
N TYR A 110 9.21 0.86 2.44
CA TYR A 110 9.35 0.46 1.04
C TYR A 110 9.23 1.65 0.10
N LEU A 111 8.21 2.50 0.24
CA LEU A 111 8.03 3.69 -0.61
C LEU A 111 9.19 4.69 -0.42
N LYS A 112 9.68 4.85 0.81
CA LYS A 112 10.83 5.69 1.12
C LYS A 112 12.11 5.16 0.47
N THR A 113 12.38 3.87 0.61
CA THR A 113 13.63 3.22 0.15
C THR A 113 13.66 2.97 -1.36
N LYS A 114 12.56 2.52 -1.98
CA LYS A 114 12.55 2.09 -3.39
C LYS A 114 12.12 3.14 -4.39
N ARG A 115 11.42 4.19 -3.94
CA ARG A 115 10.84 5.20 -4.83
C ARG A 115 11.18 6.63 -4.41
N SER A 116 12.09 6.80 -3.44
CA SER A 116 12.50 8.09 -2.90
C SER A 116 11.33 8.99 -2.46
N PHE A 117 10.18 8.40 -2.12
CA PHE A 117 9.06 9.18 -1.62
C PHE A 117 9.39 9.67 -0.22
N GLN A 118 9.51 10.99 -0.08
CA GLN A 118 9.51 11.62 1.23
C GLN A 118 8.06 11.75 1.69
N PRO A 119 7.72 11.32 2.91
CA PRO A 119 6.44 11.66 3.51
C PRO A 119 6.30 13.18 3.52
N ILE A 120 5.17 13.71 3.05
CA ILE A 120 4.90 15.14 3.21
C ILE A 120 4.77 15.41 4.71
N PRO A 121 5.62 16.28 5.30
CA PRO A 121 5.46 16.66 6.69
C PRO A 121 4.07 17.25 6.90
N TRP A 122 3.41 16.88 7.99
CA TRP A 122 2.12 17.47 8.32
C TRP A 122 2.27 18.97 8.57
N ARG A 123 1.36 19.75 8.01
CA ARG A 123 1.20 21.14 8.44
C ARG A 123 0.69 21.12 9.88
N LYS A 124 1.04 22.15 10.67
CA LYS A 124 0.61 22.26 12.09
C LYS A 124 -0.89 21.99 12.27
N GLY A 125 -1.74 22.59 11.42
CA GLY A 125 -3.18 22.37 11.49
C GLY A 125 -3.63 20.95 11.12
N ASP A 126 -2.90 20.22 10.27
CA ASP A 126 -3.25 18.83 9.95
C ASP A 126 -2.87 17.90 11.12
N GLU A 127 -1.76 18.17 11.80
CA GLU A 127 -1.38 17.46 13.03
C GLU A 127 -2.40 17.72 14.16
N GLU A 128 -2.85 18.95 14.33
CA GLU A 128 -3.92 19.27 15.31
C GLU A 128 -5.22 18.51 15.01
N ARG A 129 -5.62 18.37 13.74
CA ARG A 129 -6.79 17.57 13.34
C ARG A 129 -6.59 16.09 13.61
N LYS A 130 -5.40 15.58 13.32
CA LYS A 130 -5.03 14.19 13.63
C LYS A 130 -5.07 13.95 15.14
N GLN A 131 -4.49 14.83 15.95
CA GLN A 131 -4.55 14.76 17.41
C GLN A 131 -5.99 14.78 17.94
N LYS A 132 -6.88 15.60 17.35
CA LYS A 132 -8.31 15.58 17.70
C LYS A 132 -8.97 14.23 17.39
N ALA A 133 -8.65 13.62 16.25
CA ALA A 133 -9.12 12.27 15.93
C ALA A 133 -8.51 11.20 16.86
N ASP A 134 -7.25 11.37 17.26
CA ASP A 134 -6.53 10.45 18.16
C ASP A 134 -7.06 10.49 19.61
N LYS A 135 -7.68 11.60 20.03
CA LYS A 135 -8.32 11.74 21.36
C LYS A 135 -9.58 10.91 21.54
N VAL A 136 -10.26 10.54 20.45
CA VAL A 136 -11.46 9.66 20.52
C VAL A 136 -11.00 8.26 20.94
N SER A 137 -11.73 7.57 21.82
CA SER A 137 -11.38 6.18 22.17
C SER A 137 -11.56 5.27 20.94
N PHE A 138 -10.84 4.13 20.87
CA PHE A 138 -10.96 3.25 19.71
C PHE A 138 -12.39 2.70 19.56
N ASP A 139 -13.01 2.27 20.66
CA ASP A 139 -14.38 1.74 20.67
C ASP A 139 -15.41 2.79 20.23
N GLU A 140 -15.22 4.04 20.64
CA GLU A 140 -16.07 5.15 20.20
C GLU A 140 -15.86 5.47 18.74
N ALA A 141 -14.60 5.54 18.29
CA ALA A 141 -14.27 5.75 16.88
C ALA A 141 -14.89 4.67 15.99
N GLN A 142 -14.90 3.42 16.45
CA GLN A 142 -15.55 2.31 15.76
C GLN A 142 -17.08 2.47 15.72
N ARG A 143 -17.71 2.92 16.81
CA ARG A 143 -19.16 3.21 16.85
C ARG A 143 -19.56 4.39 15.96
N MET A 144 -18.69 5.39 15.80
CA MET A 144 -18.93 6.54 14.92
C MET A 144 -18.96 6.17 13.43
N ILE A 145 -18.56 4.95 13.06
CA ILE A 145 -18.43 4.55 11.68
C ILE A 145 -19.51 3.53 11.35
N GLU A 146 -20.39 3.92 10.43
CA GLU A 146 -21.41 3.04 9.89
C GLU A 146 -20.94 2.47 8.55
N TYR A 147 -20.76 1.15 8.53
CA TYR A 147 -20.50 0.45 7.30
C TYR A 147 -21.80 0.35 6.51
N ASN A 148 -21.92 1.19 5.48
CA ASN A 148 -22.92 0.95 4.46
C ASN A 148 -22.49 -0.30 3.70
N SER A 149 -23.02 -1.47 4.10
CA SER A 149 -22.78 -2.77 3.46
C SER A 149 -23.33 -2.85 2.03
N GLY A 150 -23.75 -1.73 1.45
CA GLY A 150 -24.12 -1.64 0.05
C GLY A 150 -22.97 -2.09 -0.84
N GLN A 151 -23.32 -2.74 -1.96
CA GLN A 151 -22.35 -3.11 -2.98
C GLN A 151 -21.45 -1.92 -3.33
N PRO A 152 -20.14 -2.16 -3.60
CA PRO A 152 -19.27 -1.11 -4.11
C PRO A 152 -19.96 -0.43 -5.29
N CYS A 153 -19.87 0.90 -5.34
CA CYS A 153 -20.41 1.65 -6.47
C CYS A 153 -19.79 1.10 -7.76
N ASN A 154 -20.54 1.18 -8.88
CA ASN A 154 -20.09 0.66 -10.19
C ASN A 154 -18.73 1.24 -10.64
N ASP A 155 -18.29 2.35 -10.04
CA ASP A 155 -16.99 3.00 -10.27
C ASP A 155 -15.83 2.39 -9.46
N GLY A 156 -16.05 1.30 -8.73
CA GLY A 156 -15.04 0.65 -7.89
C GLY A 156 -14.72 1.41 -6.60
N ARG A 157 -15.59 2.33 -6.18
CA ARG A 157 -15.46 3.07 -4.92
C ARG A 157 -16.40 2.54 -3.85
N LEU A 158 -15.91 2.56 -2.62
CA LEU A 158 -16.68 2.28 -1.41
C LEU A 158 -17.07 3.61 -0.76
N ARG A 159 -18.29 3.68 -0.23
CA ARG A 159 -18.78 4.81 0.55
C ARG A 159 -18.97 4.37 2.00
N ILE A 160 -18.36 5.10 2.92
CA ILE A 160 -18.47 4.84 4.36
C ILE A 160 -19.13 6.04 5.01
N SER A 161 -20.11 5.82 5.89
CA SER A 161 -20.71 6.88 6.68
C SER A 161 -19.94 7.04 7.99
N ILE A 162 -19.67 8.27 8.38
CA ILE A 162 -18.97 8.59 9.63
C ILE A 162 -19.67 9.74 10.35
N GLN A 163 -19.94 9.52 11.63
CA GLN A 163 -20.62 10.48 12.49
C GLN A 163 -19.79 11.74 12.70
N SER A 164 -20.47 12.87 12.89
CA SER A 164 -19.85 14.13 13.27
C SER A 164 -19.18 14.02 14.64
N PHE A 165 -18.06 14.73 14.80
CA PHE A 165 -17.42 14.92 16.11
C PHE A 165 -18.07 16.03 16.94
N ASP A 166 -19.04 16.74 16.36
CA ASP A 166 -19.70 17.85 17.02
C ASP A 166 -20.80 17.30 17.93
N PRO A 167 -20.68 17.48 19.26
CA PRO A 167 -21.64 16.93 20.22
C PRO A 167 -23.04 17.54 20.08
N ASP A 168 -23.15 18.72 19.45
CA ASP A 168 -24.44 19.38 19.22
C ASP A 168 -25.17 18.80 18.00
N THR A 169 -24.48 18.01 17.17
CA THR A 169 -25.03 17.39 15.96
C THR A 169 -24.70 15.89 15.86
N PRO A 170 -25.06 15.08 16.88
CA PRO A 170 -24.70 13.66 16.92
C PRO A 170 -25.32 12.87 15.75
N ASP A 171 -26.49 13.27 15.24
CA ASP A 171 -27.16 12.57 14.14
C ASP A 171 -26.62 12.96 12.75
N THR A 172 -25.61 13.83 12.69
CA THR A 172 -25.01 14.23 11.42
C THR A 172 -23.95 13.23 10.99
N TYR A 173 -24.13 12.66 9.79
CA TYR A 173 -23.17 11.76 9.16
C TYR A 173 -22.55 12.39 7.91
N TYR A 174 -21.26 12.13 7.72
CA TYR A 174 -20.51 12.50 6.53
C TYR A 174 -20.17 11.24 5.73
N ILE A 175 -20.05 11.39 4.41
CA ILE A 175 -19.70 10.31 3.51
C ILE A 175 -18.22 10.40 3.19
N LEU A 176 -17.50 9.32 3.45
CA LEU A 176 -16.14 9.08 3.02
C LEU A 176 -16.14 8.29 1.72
N VAL A 177 -15.28 8.69 0.78
CA VAL A 177 -15.08 7.97 -0.47
C VAL A 177 -13.74 7.27 -0.44
N VAL A 178 -13.76 5.95 -0.65
CA VAL A 178 -12.61 5.06 -0.60
C VAL A 178 -12.45 4.33 -1.93
N VAL A 179 -11.22 4.18 -2.42
CA VAL A 179 -10.93 3.29 -3.57
C VAL A 179 -10.93 1.85 -3.08
N ALA A 180 -11.93 1.05 -3.47
CA ALA A 180 -12.15 -0.29 -2.90
C ALA A 180 -10.94 -1.22 -3.08
N ARG A 181 -10.25 -1.14 -4.24
CA ARG A 181 -9.09 -2.00 -4.52
C ARG A 181 -7.83 -1.63 -3.72
N SER A 182 -7.62 -0.35 -3.42
CA SER A 182 -6.37 0.12 -2.81
C SER A 182 -6.52 0.51 -1.35
N GLY A 183 -7.74 0.64 -0.83
CA GLY A 183 -8.01 1.20 0.50
C GLY A 183 -7.71 2.71 0.59
N GLN A 184 -7.50 3.39 -0.54
CA GLN A 184 -7.13 4.81 -0.50
C GLN A 184 -8.34 5.68 -0.12
N LEU A 185 -8.20 6.46 0.95
CA LEU A 185 -9.15 7.50 1.34
C LEU A 185 -9.00 8.70 0.40
N LEU A 186 -10.05 9.02 -0.37
CA LEU A 186 -10.04 10.08 -1.37
C LEU A 186 -10.66 11.37 -0.88
N SER A 187 -11.83 11.29 -0.24
CA SER A 187 -12.59 12.48 0.12
C SER A 187 -13.55 12.25 1.28
N CYS A 188 -14.00 13.36 1.86
CA CYS A 188 -15.03 13.43 2.89
C CYS A 188 -16.05 14.51 2.51
N SER A 189 -17.34 14.29 2.74
CA SER A 189 -18.39 15.28 2.48
C SER A 189 -18.47 16.41 3.52
N CYS A 190 -17.68 16.36 4.60
CA CYS A 190 -17.71 17.40 5.62
C CYS A 190 -17.22 18.76 5.10
N LEU A 191 -17.65 19.84 5.76
CA LEU A 191 -17.32 21.21 5.38
C LEU A 191 -15.81 21.49 5.44
N ASP A 192 -15.10 20.98 6.46
CA ASP A 192 -13.65 21.17 6.64
C ASP A 192 -12.86 20.61 5.43
N PHE A 193 -13.21 19.40 4.96
CA PHE A 193 -12.60 18.84 3.76
C PHE A 193 -12.97 19.65 2.51
N THR A 194 -14.26 19.98 2.36
CA THR A 194 -14.75 20.67 1.16
C THR A 194 -14.12 22.04 0.95
N LYS A 195 -13.92 22.81 2.02
CA LYS A 195 -13.25 24.12 1.98
C LYS A 195 -11.74 24.02 1.74
N ARG A 196 -11.10 22.91 2.13
CA ARG A 196 -9.63 22.78 2.17
C ARG A 196 -9.07 21.76 1.19
N LYS A 197 -9.86 21.25 0.25
CA LYS A 197 -9.41 20.22 -0.70
C LYS A 197 -8.05 20.63 -1.32
N PRO A 198 -7.03 19.74 -1.32
CA PRO A 198 -7.07 18.30 -1.02
C PRO A 198 -6.58 17.92 0.40
N LEU A 199 -6.66 18.80 1.40
CA LEU A 199 -6.14 18.52 2.75
C LEU A 199 -7.07 17.61 3.57
N PRO A 200 -6.52 16.66 4.37
CA PRO A 200 -7.33 15.75 5.15
C PRO A 200 -8.06 16.46 6.30
N CYS A 201 -9.27 15.99 6.58
CA CYS A 201 -10.06 16.42 7.73
C CYS A 201 -10.00 15.41 8.87
N LYS A 202 -10.54 15.78 10.04
CA LYS A 202 -10.64 14.91 11.23
C LYS A 202 -11.29 13.53 10.94
N HIS A 203 -12.32 13.49 10.09
CA HIS A 203 -13.01 12.25 9.73
C HIS A 203 -12.14 11.27 8.94
N LEU A 204 -11.28 11.78 8.06
CA LEU A 204 -10.37 10.94 7.28
C LEU A 204 -9.28 10.34 8.18
N PHE A 205 -8.79 11.09 9.17
CA PHE A 205 -7.87 10.54 10.17
C PHE A 205 -8.52 9.48 11.05
N LEU A 206 -9.77 9.71 11.49
CA LEU A 206 -10.52 8.72 12.27
C LEU A 206 -10.73 7.42 11.48
N ALA A 207 -11.12 7.54 10.21
CA ALA A 207 -11.28 6.38 9.34
C ALA A 207 -9.96 5.65 9.06
N GLU A 208 -8.85 6.36 8.85
CA GLU A 208 -7.51 5.74 8.74
C GLU A 208 -7.14 4.99 10.03
N ARG A 209 -7.57 5.50 11.19
CA ARG A 209 -7.29 4.88 12.48
C ARG A 209 -8.13 3.63 12.73
N VAL A 210 -9.44 3.67 12.44
CA VAL A 210 -10.36 2.55 12.65
C VAL A 210 -10.18 1.47 11.57
N PHE A 211 -10.13 1.88 10.30
CA PHE A 211 -9.90 0.97 9.21
C PHE A 211 -8.43 0.92 8.88
N HIS A 212 -7.78 -0.12 9.40
CA HIS A 212 -6.35 -0.22 9.26
C HIS A 212 -5.86 -0.48 7.83
N ASP A 213 -6.72 -0.97 6.94
CA ASP A 213 -6.42 -1.16 5.51
C ASP A 213 -6.62 0.14 4.70
N LEU A 214 -7.23 1.16 5.32
CA LEU A 214 -7.39 2.46 4.70
C LEU A 214 -6.17 3.34 4.93
N TRP A 215 -5.81 4.13 3.92
CA TRP A 215 -4.68 5.05 4.02
C TRP A 215 -4.98 6.36 3.32
N LEU A 216 -4.47 7.45 3.90
CA LEU A 216 -4.50 8.77 3.30
C LEU A 216 -3.39 8.87 2.25
N SER A 217 -3.70 9.46 1.09
CA SER A 217 -2.71 9.70 0.06
C SER A 217 -1.74 10.80 0.46
N ARG A 218 -0.68 10.44 1.19
CA ARG A 218 0.34 11.37 1.73
C ARG A 218 1.49 11.67 0.77
N PHE A 219 1.33 11.28 -0.50
CA PHE A 219 2.43 11.27 -1.45
C PHE A 219 2.09 12.17 -2.63
N LEU A 220 2.84 13.28 -2.74
CA LEU A 220 2.98 13.98 -4.01
C LEU A 220 3.85 13.08 -4.90
N ARG A 221 3.35 12.75 -6.09
CA ARG A 221 4.22 12.19 -7.12
C ARG A 221 5.30 13.26 -7.40
N PRO A 222 6.60 12.92 -7.44
CA PRO A 222 7.66 13.90 -7.71
C PRO A 222 7.61 14.62 -9.07
N SER A 223 6.51 14.51 -9.82
CA SER A 223 6.35 15.14 -11.13
C SER A 223 5.76 16.54 -10.98
N ALA A 224 6.63 17.53 -11.22
CA ALA A 224 6.37 18.96 -11.46
C ALA A 224 5.83 19.78 -10.26
N SER A 225 6.66 20.72 -9.80
CA SER A 225 6.36 21.82 -8.86
C SER A 225 6.31 21.52 -7.36
N ALA A 226 7.45 21.16 -6.76
CA ALA A 226 7.66 21.44 -5.34
C ALA A 226 7.67 22.96 -5.03
N ASP A 227 7.85 23.80 -6.06
CA ASP A 227 7.98 25.25 -5.93
C ASP A 227 6.63 26.00 -5.82
N ILE A 228 5.50 25.40 -6.24
CA ILE A 228 4.18 26.09 -6.20
C ILE A 228 3.57 26.13 -4.80
N ILE A 229 4.05 25.31 -3.85
CA ILE A 229 3.42 25.21 -2.51
C ILE A 229 4.02 26.22 -1.50
N LYS A 230 5.15 26.87 -1.82
CA LYS A 230 5.81 27.79 -0.88
C LYS A 230 5.18 29.20 -0.81
N ASP A 231 4.33 29.59 -1.76
CA ASP A 231 3.91 30.99 -1.92
C ASP A 231 2.50 31.33 -1.38
N ARG A 232 1.93 30.49 -0.52
CA ARG A 232 0.60 30.72 0.09
C ARG A 232 0.56 30.63 1.60
N THR A 233 1.72 30.67 2.24
CA THR A 233 1.83 30.81 3.69
C THR A 233 2.28 32.23 3.96
N ASP A 234 1.34 33.17 3.97
CA ASP A 234 1.32 34.35 4.84
C ASP A 234 -0.06 35.02 4.72
N ASP A 235 -0.56 35.50 5.86
CA ASP A 235 -1.69 36.42 6.04
C ASP A 235 -3.14 35.94 5.82
N LEU A 236 -3.66 35.23 6.82
CA LEU A 236 -4.97 35.58 7.40
C LEU A 236 -4.85 35.53 8.93
N ASN A 237 -4.37 36.65 9.47
CA ASN A 237 -4.34 36.93 10.89
C ASN A 237 -5.67 37.63 11.23
N ASP A 238 -6.71 36.85 11.56
CA ASP A 238 -8.00 37.37 12.04
C ASP A 238 -7.82 37.89 13.47
N GLY A 239 -7.42 39.15 13.60
CA GLY A 239 -7.59 39.93 14.83
C GLY A 239 -8.98 40.57 14.87
N PRO A 240 -9.61 40.71 16.06
CA PRO A 240 -10.90 41.37 16.18
C PRO A 240 -10.70 42.88 16.08
N ASN A 241 -11.29 43.53 15.07
CA ASN A 241 -11.28 44.99 14.96
C ASN A 241 -12.71 45.53 14.87
N ASP A 242 -13.16 46.07 16.01
CA ASP A 242 -14.31 46.96 16.10
C ASP A 242 -13.88 48.35 15.58
N ASN A 243 -14.39 48.82 14.43
CA ASN A 243 -14.94 50.17 14.29
C ASN A 243 -15.38 50.54 12.87
N ALA A 244 -16.30 51.51 12.87
CA ALA A 244 -17.13 52.03 11.79
C ALA A 244 -16.42 52.91 10.72
N ASN A 245 -17.14 53.06 9.60
CA ASN A 245 -17.16 54.16 8.63
C ASN A 245 -15.89 54.48 7.82
N ASN A 246 -15.96 54.31 6.48
CA ASN A 246 -16.31 55.41 5.57
C ASN A 246 -16.26 54.97 4.09
N ASP A 247 -17.16 55.57 3.31
CA ASP A 247 -17.15 55.61 1.85
C ASP A 247 -15.85 56.23 1.29
N THR A 248 -15.34 55.68 0.19
CA THR A 248 -14.99 56.47 -1.02
C THR A 248 -14.66 55.57 -2.22
N ASN A 249 -15.26 55.95 -3.35
CA ASN A 249 -14.93 55.62 -4.73
C ASN A 249 -13.46 55.95 -5.07
N ASP A 250 -12.78 55.13 -5.87
CA ASP A 250 -12.41 55.48 -7.26
C ASP A 250 -11.51 54.43 -7.95
N ASN A 251 -11.97 54.02 -9.14
CA ASN A 251 -11.28 53.99 -10.43
C ASN A 251 -9.94 53.22 -10.67
N ILE A 252 -10.07 52.16 -11.49
CA ILE A 252 -9.29 51.74 -12.67
C ILE A 252 -7.76 51.94 -12.66
N ASN A 253 -7.02 50.82 -12.77
CA ASN A 253 -6.08 50.66 -13.89
C ASN A 253 -5.79 49.19 -14.27
N ASN A 254 -5.96 48.95 -15.56
CA ASN A 254 -5.45 47.82 -16.33
C ASN A 254 -3.92 47.83 -16.31
N ASP A 255 -3.29 46.66 -16.22
CA ASP A 255 -2.19 46.30 -17.13
C ASP A 255 -1.73 44.83 -16.99
N ASN A 256 -1.61 44.18 -18.15
CA ASN A 256 -0.69 43.10 -18.53
C ASN A 256 -0.61 41.82 -17.69
N ILE A 257 -1.44 40.83 -18.05
CA ILE A 257 -1.19 39.41 -17.74
C ILE A 257 -0.54 38.73 -18.95
N HIS A 258 0.72 38.36 -18.77
CA HIS A 258 1.52 37.56 -19.69
C HIS A 258 1.02 36.10 -19.63
N ILE A 259 0.41 35.63 -20.71
CA ILE A 259 -0.05 34.24 -20.85
C ILE A 259 1.17 33.34 -21.11
N ASN A 260 1.62 32.63 -20.07
CA ASN A 260 2.56 31.53 -20.22
C ASN A 260 1.77 30.24 -20.50
N ASN A 261 2.02 29.66 -21.68
CA ASN A 261 1.47 28.41 -22.15
C ASN A 261 2.08 27.22 -21.37
N ASP A 262 1.41 26.75 -20.31
CA ASP A 262 1.76 25.46 -19.69
C ASP A 262 0.56 24.77 -19.01
N ALA A 263 -0.58 24.73 -19.73
CA ALA A 263 -1.85 24.17 -19.27
C ALA A 263 -2.02 22.64 -19.48
N GLY A 264 -0.95 21.89 -19.80
CA GLY A 264 -1.07 20.52 -20.32
C GLY A 264 -1.46 19.42 -19.32
N ILE A 265 -1.44 19.67 -18.01
CA ILE A 265 -1.64 18.60 -17.00
C ILE A 265 -2.88 18.81 -16.14
N PHE A 266 -3.35 20.05 -15.97
CA PHE A 266 -4.57 20.36 -15.21
C PHE A 266 -5.85 20.10 -16.02
N GLU A 267 -5.76 20.11 -17.36
CA GLU A 267 -6.91 19.88 -18.24
C GLU A 267 -7.45 18.44 -18.21
N GLN A 268 -6.67 17.42 -17.85
CA GLN A 268 -7.18 16.03 -17.90
C GLN A 268 -8.32 15.74 -16.90
N ASN A 269 -8.35 16.45 -15.76
CA ASN A 269 -9.44 16.32 -14.79
C ASN A 269 -10.64 17.22 -15.17
N SER A 270 -10.39 18.40 -15.74
CA SER A 270 -11.44 19.29 -16.28
C SER A 270 -12.15 18.68 -17.50
N PHE A 271 -11.42 17.96 -18.35
CA PHE A 271 -11.99 17.25 -19.50
C PHE A 271 -13.00 16.19 -19.06
N ARG A 272 -12.78 15.56 -17.91
CA ARG A 272 -13.65 14.49 -17.40
C ARG A 272 -15.02 15.03 -16.96
N ASP A 273 -15.05 16.25 -16.43
CA ASP A 273 -16.28 16.93 -16.04
C ASP A 273 -16.99 17.58 -17.25
N GLN A 274 -16.24 17.98 -18.29
CA GLN A 274 -16.83 18.41 -19.57
C GLN A 274 -17.35 17.24 -20.44
N LEU A 275 -16.76 16.05 -20.28
CA LEU A 275 -17.19 14.80 -20.93
C LEU A 275 -18.55 14.30 -20.42
N ALA A 276 -18.99 14.74 -19.24
CA ALA A 276 -20.33 14.44 -18.70
C ALA A 276 -21.47 15.11 -19.50
N VAL A 277 -21.13 16.03 -20.42
CA VAL A 277 -22.07 16.69 -21.34
C VAL A 277 -22.18 15.96 -22.69
N LEU A 278 -21.31 14.98 -22.97
CA LEU A 278 -21.39 14.21 -24.21
C LEU A 278 -22.55 13.20 -24.17
N ASN A 279 -23.13 12.97 -25.35
CA ASN A 279 -24.11 11.92 -25.57
C ASN A 279 -23.60 10.57 -25.00
N PRO A 280 -24.39 9.85 -24.17
CA PRO A 280 -23.99 8.58 -23.57
C PRO A 280 -23.38 7.56 -24.54
N GLN A 281 -23.79 7.57 -25.81
CA GLN A 281 -23.23 6.70 -26.85
C GLN A 281 -21.76 7.03 -27.16
N VAL A 282 -21.39 8.32 -27.18
CA VAL A 282 -20.02 8.78 -27.42
C VAL A 282 -19.12 8.42 -26.24
N TYR A 283 -19.65 8.55 -25.02
CA TYR A 283 -18.91 8.16 -23.81
C TYR A 283 -18.63 6.65 -23.78
N ALA A 284 -19.63 5.81 -24.08
CA ALA A 284 -19.46 4.36 -24.17
C ALA A 284 -18.42 3.97 -25.23
N GLN A 285 -18.41 4.64 -26.38
CA GLN A 285 -17.42 4.41 -27.43
C GLN A 285 -16.00 4.79 -27.00
N LEU A 286 -15.84 5.88 -26.24
CA LEU A 286 -14.54 6.30 -25.68
C LEU A 286 -14.03 5.32 -24.62
N GLU A 287 -14.91 4.79 -23.76
CA GLU A 287 -14.53 3.77 -22.78
C GLU A 287 -14.11 2.46 -23.46
N TYR A 288 -14.84 2.03 -24.50
CA TYR A 288 -14.47 0.87 -25.32
C TYR A 288 -13.08 1.05 -25.95
N GLU A 289 -12.82 2.19 -26.59
CA GLU A 289 -11.52 2.48 -27.20
C GLU A 289 -10.39 2.54 -26.16
N ARG A 290 -10.66 3.06 -24.97
CA ARG A 290 -9.68 3.06 -23.87
C ARG A 290 -9.37 1.63 -23.42
N ALA A 291 -10.40 0.81 -23.20
CA ALA A 291 -10.23 -0.59 -22.81
C ALA A 291 -9.45 -1.38 -23.87
N ARG A 292 -9.75 -1.16 -25.15
CA ARG A 292 -9.02 -1.76 -26.29
C ARG A 292 -7.53 -1.38 -26.28
N ARG A 293 -7.21 -0.09 -26.11
CA ARG A 293 -5.81 0.37 -26.02
C ARG A 293 -5.07 -0.19 -24.81
N GLU A 294 -5.75 -0.29 -23.66
CA GLU A 294 -5.17 -0.91 -22.45
C GLU A 294 -4.89 -2.39 -22.65
N GLU A 295 -5.77 -3.12 -23.36
CA GLU A 295 -5.54 -4.51 -23.75
C GLU A 295 -4.37 -4.65 -24.72
N GLU A 296 -4.27 -3.79 -25.76
CA GLU A 296 -3.14 -3.76 -26.69
C GLU A 296 -1.80 -3.48 -25.98
N VAL A 297 -1.79 -2.59 -24.97
CA VAL A 297 -0.59 -2.34 -24.15
C VAL A 297 -0.26 -3.57 -23.28
N ARG A 298 -1.26 -4.23 -22.69
CA ARG A 298 -1.05 -5.49 -21.96
C ARG A 298 -0.48 -6.59 -22.87
N HIS A 299 -1.02 -6.74 -24.08
CA HIS A 299 -0.52 -7.68 -25.07
C HIS A 299 0.91 -7.38 -25.48
N ARG A 300 1.25 -6.12 -25.81
CA ARG A 300 2.63 -5.72 -26.14
C ARG A 300 3.62 -5.99 -25.01
N ARG A 301 3.22 -5.77 -23.75
CA ARG A 301 4.05 -6.10 -22.58
C ARG A 301 4.25 -7.60 -22.42
N LYS A 302 3.22 -8.42 -22.67
CA LYS A 302 3.34 -9.89 -22.67
C LYS A 302 4.32 -10.35 -23.76
N GLU A 303 4.18 -9.85 -24.99
CA GLU A 303 5.09 -10.16 -26.11
C GLU A 303 6.52 -9.70 -25.85
N GLN A 304 6.71 -8.52 -25.25
CA GLN A 304 8.06 -8.05 -24.88
C GLN A 304 8.72 -8.94 -23.83
N ARG A 305 7.95 -9.40 -22.82
CA ARG A 305 8.45 -10.33 -21.80
C ARG A 305 8.76 -11.71 -22.38
N LYS A 306 7.92 -12.19 -23.29
CA LYS A 306 8.14 -13.46 -24.01
C LYS A 306 9.46 -13.42 -24.79
N ARG A 307 9.70 -12.35 -25.56
CA ARG A 307 10.98 -12.15 -26.26
C ARG A 307 12.18 -12.13 -25.32
N GLY A 308 12.10 -11.38 -24.21
CA GLY A 308 13.20 -11.35 -23.23
C GLY A 308 13.50 -12.73 -22.60
N PHE A 309 12.47 -13.57 -22.42
CA PHE A 309 12.66 -14.95 -21.99
C PHE A 309 13.31 -15.81 -23.07
N GLU A 310 12.85 -15.72 -24.33
CA GLU A 310 13.42 -16.43 -25.47
C GLU A 310 14.90 -16.07 -25.68
N ASP A 311 15.25 -14.78 -25.58
CA ASP A 311 16.63 -14.28 -25.67
C ASP A 311 17.51 -14.86 -24.55
N THR A 312 17.02 -14.87 -23.30
CA THR A 312 17.76 -15.42 -22.14
C THR A 312 17.96 -16.93 -22.27
N GLU A 313 16.95 -17.65 -22.77
CA GLU A 313 17.02 -19.09 -23.00
C GLU A 313 18.01 -19.44 -24.12
N GLU A 314 18.04 -18.65 -25.19
CA GLU A 314 19.02 -18.79 -26.27
C GLU A 314 20.46 -18.52 -25.78
N GLU A 315 20.67 -17.50 -24.94
CA GLU A 315 21.96 -17.20 -24.34
C GLU A 315 22.47 -18.36 -23.46
N LEU A 316 21.59 -18.99 -22.67
CA LEU A 316 21.91 -20.19 -21.91
C LEU A 316 22.27 -21.39 -22.79
N ARG A 317 21.54 -21.60 -23.89
CA ARG A 317 21.88 -22.65 -24.87
C ARG A 317 23.24 -22.39 -25.51
N ASN A 318 23.57 -21.13 -25.82
CA ASN A 318 24.87 -20.73 -26.33
C ASN A 318 26.00 -20.99 -25.31
N ASN A 319 25.80 -20.60 -24.04
CA ASN A 319 26.77 -20.87 -22.98
C ASN A 319 26.96 -22.37 -22.74
N GLY A 320 25.89 -23.17 -22.79
CA GLY A 320 25.98 -24.62 -22.71
C GLY A 320 26.82 -25.23 -23.85
N ARG A 321 26.65 -24.74 -25.08
CA ARG A 321 27.49 -25.15 -26.23
C ARG A 321 28.95 -24.78 -26.02
N MET A 322 29.23 -23.54 -25.58
CA MET A 322 30.60 -23.06 -25.32
C MET A 322 31.30 -23.92 -24.24
N ILE A 323 30.61 -24.23 -23.13
CA ILE A 323 31.14 -25.12 -22.10
C ILE A 323 31.41 -26.52 -22.66
N GLY A 324 30.48 -27.06 -23.47
CA GLY A 324 30.65 -28.34 -24.15
C GLY A 324 31.89 -28.37 -25.05
N GLU A 325 32.13 -27.31 -25.83
CA GLU A 325 33.31 -27.16 -26.69
C GLU A 325 34.61 -27.04 -25.87
N LEU A 326 34.60 -26.28 -24.78
CA LEU A 326 35.74 -26.16 -23.86
C LEU A 326 36.10 -27.51 -23.23
N MET A 327 35.11 -28.32 -22.86
CA MET A 327 35.32 -29.67 -22.33
C MET A 327 35.79 -30.66 -23.40
N ASN A 328 35.32 -30.52 -24.64
CA ASN A 328 35.68 -31.42 -25.75
C ASN A 328 37.05 -31.12 -26.39
N LYS A 329 37.59 -29.90 -26.21
CA LYS A 329 38.98 -29.61 -26.56
C LYS A 329 39.92 -30.42 -25.65
N LYS A 330 40.25 -31.64 -26.09
CA LYS A 330 41.28 -32.53 -25.50
C LYS A 330 42.71 -31.93 -25.49
N SER A 331 42.89 -30.64 -25.80
CA SER A 331 44.19 -29.97 -25.82
C SER A 331 44.47 -29.28 -24.48
N LYS A 332 45.36 -29.90 -23.70
CA LYS A 332 46.22 -29.49 -22.57
C LYS A 332 46.19 -28.09 -21.88
N THR A 333 45.37 -27.10 -22.25
CA THR A 333 45.41 -25.77 -21.59
C THR A 333 44.05 -25.07 -21.60
N CYS A 334 42.99 -25.71 -21.11
CA CYS A 334 41.82 -24.95 -20.63
C CYS A 334 42.19 -24.43 -19.23
N SER A 335 42.32 -23.11 -19.08
CA SER A 335 42.69 -22.56 -17.78
C SER A 335 41.52 -22.72 -16.80
N LEU A 336 41.83 -22.88 -15.51
CA LEU A 336 40.80 -22.93 -14.46
C LEU A 336 39.96 -21.64 -14.47
N GLU A 337 40.57 -20.51 -14.84
CA GLU A 337 39.92 -19.20 -14.93
C GLU A 337 38.84 -19.17 -16.02
N ASP A 338 39.09 -19.78 -17.19
CA ASP A 338 38.10 -19.86 -18.28
C ASP A 338 36.86 -20.67 -17.87
N LEU A 339 37.07 -21.79 -17.15
CA LEU A 339 35.98 -22.61 -16.61
C LEU A 339 35.20 -21.85 -15.54
N GLN A 340 35.87 -21.14 -14.63
CA GLN A 340 35.22 -20.35 -13.60
C GLN A 340 34.41 -19.20 -14.20
N ALA A 341 34.92 -18.51 -15.22
CA ALA A 341 34.20 -17.45 -15.92
C ALA A 341 32.93 -17.99 -16.61
N ALA A 342 33.01 -19.15 -17.28
CA ALA A 342 31.86 -19.77 -17.93
C ALA A 342 30.78 -20.22 -16.93
N VAL A 343 31.18 -20.77 -15.78
CA VAL A 343 30.25 -21.14 -14.69
C VAL A 343 29.60 -19.90 -14.07
N ALA A 344 30.37 -18.83 -13.81
CA ALA A 344 29.84 -17.58 -13.26
C ALA A 344 28.83 -16.93 -14.20
N SER A 345 29.10 -16.92 -15.51
CA SER A 345 28.18 -16.46 -16.55
C SER A 345 26.88 -17.28 -16.56
N SER A 346 26.99 -18.62 -16.51
CA SER A 346 25.83 -19.52 -16.46
C SER A 346 24.96 -19.29 -15.23
N ASN A 347 25.56 -19.14 -14.05
CA ASN A 347 24.83 -18.86 -12.82
C ASN A 347 24.10 -17.51 -12.87
N THR A 348 24.71 -16.49 -13.47
CA THR A 348 24.08 -15.17 -13.64
C THR A 348 22.84 -15.26 -14.52
N LEU A 349 22.91 -16.01 -15.63
CA LEU A 349 21.76 -16.22 -16.51
C LEU A 349 20.66 -17.08 -15.87
N ILE A 350 21.02 -18.09 -15.08
CA ILE A 350 20.06 -18.90 -14.32
C ILE A 350 19.27 -18.01 -13.34
N LEU A 351 19.96 -17.12 -12.61
CA LEU A 351 19.31 -16.17 -11.71
C LEU A 351 18.42 -15.18 -12.47
N ALA A 352 18.84 -14.71 -13.65
CA ALA A 352 18.03 -13.85 -14.51
C ALA A 352 16.75 -14.56 -15.00
N LEU A 353 16.83 -15.86 -15.35
CA LEU A 353 15.67 -16.68 -15.69
C LEU A 353 14.72 -16.84 -14.50
N PHE A 354 15.22 -17.15 -13.30
CA PHE A 354 14.38 -17.27 -12.11
C PHE A 354 13.63 -15.97 -11.82
N SER A 355 14.31 -14.82 -11.91
CA SER A 355 13.67 -13.52 -11.76
C SER A 355 12.60 -13.26 -12.83
N HIS A 356 12.83 -13.68 -14.08
CA HIS A 356 11.82 -13.61 -15.14
C HIS A 356 10.60 -14.49 -14.83
N LEU A 357 10.81 -15.74 -14.40
CA LEU A 357 9.74 -16.68 -14.04
C LEU A 357 8.87 -16.16 -12.90
N GLU A 358 9.47 -15.56 -11.87
CA GLU A 358 8.73 -14.93 -10.76
C GLU A 358 7.89 -13.73 -11.21
N SER A 359 8.32 -13.02 -12.26
CA SER A 359 7.63 -11.84 -12.78
C SER A 359 6.44 -12.16 -13.71
N VAL A 360 6.26 -13.43 -14.11
CA VAL A 360 5.21 -13.87 -15.03
C VAL A 360 4.51 -15.16 -14.55
N PRO A 361 3.73 -15.08 -13.45
CA PRO A 361 3.01 -16.24 -12.90
C PRO A 361 1.97 -16.84 -13.87
N ASP A 362 1.47 -16.05 -14.82
CA ASP A 362 0.38 -16.45 -15.71
C ASP A 362 0.81 -17.34 -16.91
N LEU A 363 2.12 -17.51 -17.16
CA LEU A 363 2.60 -18.32 -18.31
C LEU A 363 2.56 -19.84 -18.08
N PHE A 364 2.41 -20.29 -16.83
CA PHE A 364 2.45 -21.71 -16.47
C PHE A 364 1.09 -22.30 -16.06
N VAL A 365 0.01 -21.53 -16.18
CA VAL A 365 -1.34 -22.08 -16.04
C VAL A 365 -1.68 -22.77 -17.36
N SER A 366 -1.47 -24.09 -17.41
CA SER A 366 -1.95 -24.91 -18.52
C SER A 366 -3.45 -24.70 -18.67
N PRO A 367 -3.98 -24.35 -19.86
CA PRO A 367 -5.41 -24.30 -20.07
C PRO A 367 -5.98 -25.70 -19.79
N ALA A 368 -7.00 -25.74 -18.94
CA ALA A 368 -7.75 -26.95 -18.59
C ALA A 368 -8.75 -27.33 -19.69
#